data_AF-T1AXI2-F1
#
_entry.id   AF-T1AXI2-F1
#
_cell.length_a   1.000
_cell.length_b   1.000
_cell.length_c   1.000
_cell.angle_alpha   90.00
_cell.angle_beta   90.00
_cell.angle_gamma   90.00
#
_symmetry.space_group_name_H-M   'P 1'
#
loop_
_entity.id
_entity.type
_entity.pdbx_description
1 polymer ?
#
loop_
_entity_poly.entity_id
_entity_poly.type
_entity_poly.pdbx_seq_one_letter_code
_entity_poly.pdbx_strand_id
1 'polypeptide(L)'
;LLELLADRAQPAGAELPDTGIGLARERLLAPIFIAGQDYGTRCSSLLRQRADGALSLDEHSFGAGGVALGACGWHCAAAAEASQRAWVTA
;
A
#
# COMPACT_ATOMS: atom_id res chain seq x y z
N LEU A 1 3.72 -10.31 6.13
CA LEU A 1 3.10 -9.88 4.85
C LEU A 1 3.18 -8.37 4.66
N LEU A 2 2.65 -7.54 5.59
CA LEU A 2 2.77 -6.07 5.51
C LEU A 2 4.21 -5.58 5.34
N GLU A 3 5.18 -6.27 5.95
CA GLU A 3 6.61 -5.95 5.83
C GLU A 3 7.15 -5.95 4.40
N LEU A 4 6.54 -6.71 3.47
CA LEU A 4 6.92 -6.68 2.05
C LEU A 4 6.70 -5.29 1.43
N LEU A 5 5.68 -4.57 1.90
CA LEU A 5 5.37 -3.21 1.44
C LEU A 5 6.29 -2.15 2.05
N ALA A 6 7.16 -2.52 3.00
CA ALA A 6 8.14 -1.62 3.61
C ALA A 6 9.49 -1.61 2.87
N ASP A 7 9.62 -2.33 1.75
CA ASP A 7 10.85 -2.44 0.98
C ASP A 7 11.26 -1.09 0.36
N ARG A 8 12.48 -0.66 0.67
CA ARG A 8 13.09 0.58 0.21
C ARG A 8 14.22 0.36 -0.80
N ALA A 9 14.36 -0.86 -1.33
CA ALA A 9 15.39 -1.21 -2.28
C ALA A 9 15.35 -0.27 -3.49
N GLN A 10 16.50 0.31 -3.79
CA GLN A 10 16.68 1.16 -4.96
C GLN A 10 17.14 0.30 -6.13
N PRO A 11 16.38 0.21 -7.24
CA PRO A 11 16.85 -0.52 -8.41
C PRO A 11 18.04 0.19 -9.07
N ALA A 12 18.82 -0.57 -9.83
CA ALA A 12 19.92 -0.01 -10.58
C ALA A 12 19.42 1.01 -11.61
N GLY A 13 20.22 2.02 -11.91
CA GLY A 13 19.82 3.08 -12.84
C GLY A 13 19.41 2.58 -14.23
N ALA A 14 19.99 1.45 -14.68
CA ALA A 14 19.66 0.83 -15.96
C ALA A 14 18.30 0.08 -15.96
N GLU A 15 17.74 -0.20 -14.79
CA GLU A 15 16.43 -0.84 -14.63
C GLU A 15 15.30 0.20 -14.50
N LEU A 16 15.67 1.48 -14.33
CA LEU A 16 14.69 2.56 -14.27
C LEU A 16 14.07 2.79 -15.65
N PRO A 17 12.74 2.98 -15.71
CA PRO A 17 12.08 3.33 -16.96
C PRO A 17 12.43 4.76 -17.37
N ASP A 18 12.44 5.05 -18.68
CA ASP A 18 12.48 6.42 -19.20
C ASP A 18 11.05 6.89 -19.48
N THR A 19 10.42 7.44 -18.44
CA THR A 19 9.02 7.91 -18.46
C THR A 19 8.89 9.38 -18.83
N GLY A 20 10.01 10.10 -18.95
CA GLY A 20 10.04 11.53 -19.24
C GLY A 20 9.84 12.45 -18.03
N ILE A 21 9.74 11.93 -16.81
CA ILE A 21 9.65 12.76 -15.58
C ILE A 21 11.03 13.14 -15.01
N GLY A 22 12.09 12.64 -15.64
CA GLY A 22 13.48 12.89 -15.28
C GLY A 22 14.04 11.89 -14.27
N LEU A 23 15.31 11.52 -14.45
CA LEU A 23 16.00 10.46 -13.72
C LEU A 23 15.94 10.61 -12.19
N ALA A 24 15.99 11.83 -11.67
CA ALA A 24 15.92 12.06 -10.22
C ALA A 24 14.56 11.66 -9.63
N ARG A 25 13.46 11.94 -10.36
CA ARG A 25 12.11 11.55 -9.94
C ARG A 25 11.88 10.07 -10.16
N GLU A 26 12.36 9.50 -11.26
CA GLU A 26 12.30 8.05 -11.50
C GLU A 26 13.01 7.28 -10.40
N ARG A 27 14.19 7.75 -9.97
CA ARG A 27 14.87 7.19 -8.80
C ARG A 27 14.04 7.31 -7.52
N LEU A 28 13.52 8.49 -7.23
CA LEU A 28 12.73 8.73 -6.02
C LEU A 28 11.49 7.83 -5.92
N LEU A 29 10.84 7.56 -7.06
CA LEU A 29 9.56 6.86 -7.12
C LEU A 29 9.68 5.34 -7.36
N ALA A 30 10.90 4.84 -7.56
CA ALA A 30 11.14 3.44 -7.90
C ALA A 30 10.93 2.43 -6.76
N PRO A 31 11.26 2.73 -5.48
CA PRO A 31 11.04 1.79 -4.39
C PRO A 31 9.56 1.50 -4.13
N ILE A 32 9.24 0.31 -3.62
CA ILE A 32 7.90 -0.05 -3.14
C ILE A 32 7.45 0.92 -2.02
N PHE A 33 8.36 1.23 -1.10
CA PHE A 33 8.16 2.20 -0.04
C PHE A 33 8.95 3.49 -0.31
N ILE A 34 8.23 4.57 -0.65
CA ILE A 34 8.82 5.87 -0.94
C ILE A 34 8.92 6.69 0.35
N ALA A 35 10.14 6.89 0.85
CA ALA A 35 10.41 7.61 2.10
C ALA A 35 10.76 9.11 1.89
N GLY A 36 9.94 9.84 1.12
CA GLY A 36 10.18 11.26 0.85
C GLY A 36 9.49 12.22 1.84
N GLN A 37 10.06 13.42 1.95
CA GLN A 37 9.52 14.50 2.79
C GLN A 37 8.20 15.03 2.20
N ASP A 38 8.25 15.50 0.95
CA ASP A 38 7.11 16.12 0.27
C ASP A 38 6.20 15.10 -0.43
N TYR A 39 6.75 13.95 -0.82
CA TYR A 39 6.02 12.87 -1.49
C TYR A 39 6.53 11.51 -1.01
N GLY A 40 5.63 10.65 -0.54
CA GLY A 40 6.00 9.32 -0.08
C GLY A 40 4.82 8.47 0.33
N THR A 41 5.09 7.20 0.64
CA THR A 41 4.10 6.23 1.13
C THR A 41 3.53 6.74 2.46
N ARG A 42 2.20 6.87 2.54
CA ARG A 42 1.48 7.35 3.75
C ARG A 42 0.75 6.23 4.49
N CYS A 43 0.43 5.15 3.81
CA CYS A 43 -0.05 3.95 4.44
C CYS A 43 0.38 2.70 3.67
N SER A 44 0.36 1.57 4.36
CA SER A 44 0.43 0.24 3.78
C SER A 44 -0.68 -0.59 4.40
N SER A 45 -1.54 -1.17 3.56
CA SER A 45 -2.75 -1.85 4.00
C SER A 45 -2.75 -3.30 3.50
N LEU A 46 -3.22 -4.22 4.34
CA LEU A 46 -3.31 -5.65 4.05
C LEU A 46 -4.71 -6.15 4.37
N LEU A 47 -5.47 -6.43 3.31
CA LEU A 47 -6.74 -7.14 3.40
C LEU A 47 -6.49 -8.65 3.28
N ARG A 48 -7.00 -9.43 4.23
CA ARG A 48 -6.99 -10.90 4.18
C ARG A 48 -8.41 -11.40 4.21
N GLN A 49 -8.69 -12.33 3.32
CA GLN A 49 -9.91 -13.13 3.33
C GLN A 49 -9.56 -14.56 3.71
N ARG A 50 -10.24 -15.08 4.71
CA ARG A 50 -10.13 -16.48 5.13
C ARG A 50 -11.10 -17.34 4.31
N ALA A 51 -10.82 -18.65 4.25
CA ALA A 51 -11.69 -19.60 3.55
C ALA A 51 -13.11 -19.68 4.15
N ASP A 52 -13.26 -19.34 5.43
CA ASP A 52 -14.55 -19.23 6.11
C ASP A 52 -15.31 -17.93 5.76
N GLY A 53 -14.73 -17.06 4.92
CA GLY A 53 -15.32 -15.79 4.49
C GLY A 53 -15.01 -14.61 5.41
N ALA A 54 -14.37 -14.81 6.57
CA ALA A 54 -14.00 -13.70 7.45
C ALA A 54 -12.93 -12.81 6.82
N LEU A 55 -13.03 -11.50 7.09
CA LEU A 55 -12.12 -10.48 6.60
C LEU A 55 -11.34 -9.84 7.74
N SER A 56 -10.07 -9.55 7.49
CA SER A 56 -9.27 -8.65 8.34
C SER A 56 -8.52 -7.65 7.48
N LEU A 57 -8.54 -6.38 7.88
CA LEU A 57 -7.76 -5.30 7.29
C LEU A 57 -6.80 -4.77 8.36
N ASP A 58 -5.50 -4.85 8.11
CA ASP A 58 -4.50 -4.13 8.91
C ASP A 58 -3.93 -2.99 8.09
N GLU A 59 -3.67 -1.85 8.71
CA GLU A 59 -3.02 -0.71 8.08
C GLU A 59 -1.96 -0.11 8.99
N HIS A 60 -0.79 0.18 8.41
CA HIS A 60 0.26 0.97 9.05
C HIS A 60 0.32 2.34 8.40
N SER A 61 0.36 3.41 9.19
CA SER A 61 0.41 4.80 8.69
C SER A 61 1.78 5.43 8.91
N PHE A 62 2.19 6.30 7.99
CA PHE A 62 3.50 6.94 7.96
C PHE A 62 3.42 8.43 7.62
N GLY A 63 4.24 9.23 8.30
CA GLY A 63 4.43 10.66 8.06
C GLY A 63 5.56 10.95 7.06
N ALA A 64 5.96 12.22 7.01
CA ALA A 64 7.07 12.69 6.19
C ALA A 64 8.35 11.88 6.46
N GLY A 65 9.10 11.55 5.41
CA GLY A 65 10.31 10.70 5.51
C GLY A 65 10.03 9.24 5.90
N GLY A 66 8.76 8.81 5.92
CA GLY A 66 8.38 7.45 6.31
C GLY A 66 8.41 7.20 7.81
N VAL A 67 8.24 8.26 8.63
CA VAL A 67 8.13 8.14 10.09
C VAL A 67 6.86 7.36 10.44
N ALA A 68 6.97 6.25 11.18
CA ALA A 68 5.79 5.49 11.60
C ALA A 68 4.91 6.33 12.54
N LEU A 69 3.62 6.43 12.22
CA LEU A 69 2.63 7.17 13.02
C LEU A 69 1.73 6.24 13.82
N GLY A 70 1.58 4.98 13.39
CA GLY A 70 0.80 3.98 14.10
C GLY A 70 0.29 2.89 13.19
N ALA A 71 -0.54 2.02 13.76
CA ALA A 71 -1.24 0.97 13.05
C ALA A 71 -2.69 0.89 13.55
N CYS A 72 -3.61 0.53 12.64
CA CYS A 72 -4.98 0.21 12.96
C CYS A 72 -5.38 -1.12 12.32
N GLY A 73 -6.43 -1.74 12.85
CA GLY A 73 -6.92 -3.04 12.39
C GLY A 73 -8.42 -3.13 12.47
N TRP A 74 -9.03 -3.80 11.49
CA TRP A 74 -10.45 -4.05 11.40
C TRP A 74 -10.68 -5.53 11.14
N HIS A 75 -11.63 -6.12 11.85
CA HIS A 75 -12.02 -7.51 11.68
C HIS A 75 -13.52 -7.59 11.45
N CYS A 76 -13.92 -8.35 10.45
CA CYS A 76 -15.31 -8.64 10.14
C CYS A 76 -15.47 -10.16 10.03
N ALA A 77 -16.46 -10.71 10.73
CA ALA A 77 -16.88 -12.09 10.51
C ALA A 77 -17.37 -12.24 9.06
N ALA A 78 -17.45 -13.48 8.57
CA ALA A 78 -18.00 -13.73 7.25
C ALA A 78 -19.37 -13.05 7.13
N ALA A 79 -19.57 -12.29 6.06
CA ALA A 79 -20.89 -11.78 5.76
C ALA A 79 -21.81 -12.99 5.56
N ALA A 80 -22.83 -13.14 6.40
CA ALA A 80 -23.94 -14.03 6.07
C ALA A 80 -24.43 -13.61 4.68
N GLU A 81 -24.38 -14.52 3.71
CA GLU A 81 -24.55 -14.28 2.26
C GLU A 81 -25.36 -13.03 1.94
N ALA A 82 -24.67 -11.89 1.82
CA ALA A 82 -25.29 -10.66 1.37
C ALA A 82 -25.29 -10.73 -0.15
N SER A 83 -26.45 -11.14 -0.69
CA SER A 83 -26.83 -11.09 -2.12
C SER A 83 -26.05 -10.00 -2.85
N GLN A 84 -25.34 -10.39 -3.92
CA GLN A 84 -24.65 -9.50 -4.85
C GLN A 84 -25.53 -8.30 -5.23
N ARG A 85 -25.41 -7.19 -4.51
CA ARG A 85 -25.95 -5.91 -4.95
C ARG A 85 -24.90 -5.27 -5.82
N ALA A 86 -25.16 -5.35 -7.13
CA ALA A 86 -24.45 -4.60 -8.15
C ALA A 86 -24.41 -3.11 -7.75
N TRP A 87 -23.22 -2.57 -7.58
CA TRP A 87 -23.02 -1.13 -7.53
C TRP A 87 -23.28 -0.60 -8.95
N VAL A 88 -24.45 -0.04 -9.19
CA VAL A 88 -24.70 0.83 -10.35
C VAL A 88 -24.56 2.26 -9.86
N THR A 89 -23.49 2.93 -10.30
CA THR A 89 -23.29 4.36 -10.12
C THR A 89 -23.94 5.09 -11.30
N ALA A 90 -24.75 6.11 -11.02
CA ALA A 90 -25.10 7.19 -11.94
C ALA A 90 -24.60 8.50 -11.33
#